data_AF-A0A443NWQ5-F1
#
_entry.id   AF-A0A443NWQ5-F1
#
_cell.length_a   1.000
_cell.length_b   1.000
_cell.length_c   1.000
_cell.angle_alpha   90.00
_cell.angle_beta   90.00
_cell.angle_gamma   90.00
#
_symmetry.space_group_name_H-M   'P 1'
#
loop_
_entity.id
_entity.type
_entity.pdbx_description
1 polymer ?
#
loop_
_entity_poly.entity_id
_entity_poly.type
_entity_poly.pdbx_seq_one_letter_code
_entity_poly.pdbx_strand_id
1 'polypeptide(L)'
;MLRHVLHSLLSNAPNLLHISLQTGTKHYVGPFEFFSKIRPHDPPFHEDLPRLPVPNFYYALEDILFEETSKGPVPSAFTRPSASTRAAGSSSRGVWDGYLDCSDADLMAEQHIWAAVDPFAQNEAFNCVNGDVFKWKQLWRVLAGKFEMEWVEMEEGRESGFSLVEMMKGKGGCFGGDCEGEGACED
;
A
#
# COMPACT_ATOMS: atom_id res chain seq x y z
N MET A 1 -0.10 -14.64 -13.77
CA MET A 1 -1.08 -15.01 -12.73
C MET A 1 -2.46 -14.41 -13.02
N LEU A 2 -2.65 -13.08 -13.04
CA LEU A 2 -3.95 -12.44 -13.31
C LEU A 2 -4.63 -12.97 -14.59
N ARG A 3 -3.91 -13.02 -15.72
CA ARG A 3 -4.43 -13.53 -16.99
C ARG A 3 -5.05 -14.94 -16.88
N HIS A 4 -4.41 -15.85 -16.13
CA HIS A 4 -4.94 -17.21 -15.95
C HIS A 4 -6.23 -17.22 -15.12
N VAL A 5 -6.32 -16.36 -14.10
CA VAL A 5 -7.53 -16.19 -13.30
C VAL A 5 -8.66 -15.66 -14.19
N LEU A 6 -8.40 -14.61 -14.97
CA LEU A 6 -9.39 -14.03 -15.88
C LEU A 6 -9.86 -15.02 -16.94
N HIS A 7 -8.94 -15.74 -17.59
CA HIS A 7 -9.30 -16.77 -18.58
C HIS A 7 -10.19 -17.86 -17.99
N SER A 8 -9.87 -18.32 -16.78
CA SER A 8 -10.67 -19.35 -16.09
C SER A 8 -12.06 -18.82 -15.72
N LEU A 9 -12.16 -17.61 -15.17
CA LEU A 9 -13.44 -17.01 -14.77
C LEU A 9 -14.31 -16.67 -15.97
N LEU A 10 -13.78 -15.95 -16.97
CA LEU A 10 -14.54 -15.51 -18.13
C LEU A 10 -15.07 -16.68 -18.97
N SER A 11 -14.35 -17.81 -19.00
CA SER A 11 -14.81 -19.00 -19.74
C SER A 11 -15.88 -19.82 -18.99
N ASN A 12 -15.96 -19.70 -17.67
CA ASN A 12 -16.77 -20.62 -16.83
C ASN A 12 -17.86 -19.92 -15.99
N ALA A 13 -17.84 -18.59 -15.86
CA ALA A 13 -18.77 -17.83 -15.04
C ALA A 13 -19.64 -16.90 -15.92
N PRO A 14 -20.75 -17.43 -16.51
CA PRO A 14 -21.59 -16.65 -17.42
C PRO A 14 -22.30 -15.46 -16.77
N ASN A 15 -22.43 -15.48 -15.44
CA ASN A 15 -23.04 -14.41 -14.64
C ASN A 15 -22.01 -13.51 -13.95
N LEU A 16 -20.76 -13.47 -14.43
CA LEU A 16 -19.74 -12.57 -13.88
C LEU A 16 -20.12 -11.11 -14.24
N LEU A 17 -20.31 -10.28 -13.21
CA LEU A 17 -20.81 -8.91 -13.38
C LEU A 17 -19.73 -7.84 -13.24
N HIS A 18 -18.66 -8.13 -12.51
CA HIS A 18 -17.65 -7.13 -12.19
C HIS A 18 -16.32 -7.79 -11.84
N ILE A 19 -15.22 -7.15 -12.22
CA ILE A 19 -13.88 -7.48 -11.75
C ILE A 19 -13.27 -6.22 -11.15
N SER A 20 -12.86 -6.31 -9.89
CA SER A 20 -12.17 -5.23 -9.19
C SER A 20 -10.70 -5.58 -8.99
N LEU A 21 -9.79 -4.70 -9.42
CA LEU A 21 -8.34 -4.91 -9.34
C LEU A 21 -7.69 -3.94 -8.36
N GLN A 22 -7.00 -4.47 -7.35
CA GLN A 22 -6.25 -3.68 -6.39
C GLN A 22 -4.79 -3.47 -6.82
N THR A 23 -4.31 -2.22 -6.82
CA THR A 23 -2.90 -1.86 -7.09
C THR A 23 -2.29 -0.99 -5.98
N GLY A 24 -2.07 0.30 -6.19
CA GLY A 24 -1.77 1.28 -5.14
C GLY A 24 -0.80 2.41 -5.51
N THR A 25 -0.32 3.18 -4.51
CA THR A 25 0.46 4.43 -4.69
C THR A 25 1.68 4.31 -5.61
N LYS A 26 2.29 3.12 -5.73
CA LYS A 26 3.41 2.87 -6.65
C LYS A 26 3.05 3.12 -8.12
N HIS A 27 1.78 3.29 -8.45
CA HIS A 27 1.36 3.82 -9.75
C HIS A 27 1.96 5.21 -10.02
N TYR A 28 2.03 6.07 -8.99
CA TYR A 28 2.47 7.47 -9.12
C TYR A 28 3.95 7.69 -8.80
N VAL A 29 4.52 6.82 -7.95
CA VAL A 29 5.92 6.94 -7.48
C VAL A 29 6.88 5.94 -8.12
N GLY A 30 6.34 4.93 -8.81
CA GLY A 30 7.11 3.87 -9.46
C GLY A 30 7.50 2.70 -8.53
N PRO A 31 8.14 1.66 -9.09
CA PRO A 31 8.59 0.49 -8.35
C PRO A 31 9.76 0.80 -7.40
N PHE A 32 9.97 -0.07 -6.41
CA PHE A 32 11.03 0.10 -5.41
C PHE A 32 12.43 0.15 -6.02
N GLU A 33 12.67 -0.60 -7.09
CA GLU A 33 13.94 -0.70 -7.79
C GLU A 33 14.36 0.61 -8.47
N PHE A 34 13.39 1.50 -8.69
CA PHE A 34 13.54 2.79 -9.34
C PHE A 34 13.43 3.96 -8.36
N PHE A 35 13.22 3.72 -7.07
CA PHE A 35 13.33 4.77 -6.06
C PHE A 35 14.68 5.47 -6.18
N SER A 36 14.66 6.81 -6.07
CA SER A 36 15.78 7.74 -6.32
C SER A 36 16.41 7.74 -7.72
N LYS A 37 15.98 6.88 -8.65
CA LYS A 37 16.50 6.83 -10.03
C LYS A 37 15.58 7.53 -11.03
N ILE A 38 14.33 7.77 -10.64
CA ILE A 38 13.34 8.49 -11.45
C ILE A 38 12.75 9.63 -10.64
N ARG A 39 12.24 10.64 -11.36
CA ARG A 39 11.40 11.66 -10.75
C ARG A 39 9.97 11.11 -10.67
N PRO A 40 9.42 10.90 -9.46
CA PRO A 40 8.01 10.55 -9.30
C PRO A 40 7.12 11.75 -9.64
N HIS A 41 5.81 11.54 -9.72
CA HIS A 41 4.87 12.65 -9.74
C HIS A 41 4.93 13.45 -8.44
N ASP A 42 4.55 14.72 -8.51
CA ASP A 42 4.42 15.57 -7.33
C ASP A 42 3.03 15.33 -6.69
N PRO A 43 2.93 15.13 -5.36
CA PRO A 43 1.65 14.97 -4.68
C PRO A 43 0.89 16.31 -4.57
N PRO A 44 -0.44 16.30 -4.34
CA PRO A 44 -1.30 15.14 -4.16
C PRO A 44 -1.52 14.36 -5.46
N PHE A 45 -1.65 13.04 -5.34
CA PHE A 45 -1.81 12.18 -6.51
C PHE A 45 -3.27 12.12 -6.95
N HIS A 46 -3.48 12.30 -8.25
CA HIS A 46 -4.78 12.21 -8.90
C HIS A 46 -4.76 11.11 -9.96
N GLU A 47 -5.90 10.48 -10.21
CA GLU A 47 -6.04 9.29 -11.04
C GLU A 47 -5.80 9.57 -12.52
N ASP A 48 -5.98 10.83 -12.94
CA ASP A 48 -5.70 11.35 -14.28
C ASP A 48 -4.20 11.55 -14.58
N LEU A 49 -3.33 11.40 -13.58
CA LEU A 49 -1.89 11.52 -13.78
C LEU A 49 -1.39 10.43 -14.75
N PRO A 50 -0.53 10.78 -15.72
CA PRO A 50 -0.06 9.82 -16.70
C PRO A 50 0.84 8.76 -16.05
N ARG A 51 0.89 7.57 -16.65
CA ARG A 51 1.83 6.52 -16.23
C ARG A 51 3.27 7.03 -16.32
N LEU A 52 4.09 6.70 -15.33
CA LEU A 52 5.53 6.97 -15.39
C LEU A 52 6.18 6.16 -16.53
N PRO A 53 7.22 6.68 -17.19
CA PRO A 53 7.93 5.99 -18.29
C PRO A 53 8.89 4.91 -17.76
N VAL A 54 8.41 4.03 -16.89
CA VAL A 54 9.16 2.91 -16.32
C VAL A 54 8.31 1.64 -16.32
N PRO A 55 8.93 0.45 -16.40
CA PRO A 55 8.22 -0.80 -16.22
C PRO A 55 7.60 -0.85 -14.82
N ASN A 56 6.27 -0.92 -14.74
CA ASN A 56 5.55 -1.11 -13.49
C ASN A 56 4.54 -2.24 -13.69
N PHE A 57 4.58 -3.25 -12.82
CA PHE A 57 3.67 -4.38 -12.96
C PHE A 57 2.21 -3.96 -12.77
N TYR A 58 1.92 -2.85 -12.09
CA TYR A 58 0.56 -2.30 -12.01
C TYR A 58 0.01 -1.96 -13.40
N TYR A 59 0.81 -1.34 -14.27
CA TYR A 59 0.39 -1.00 -15.63
C TYR A 59 0.12 -2.27 -16.44
N ALA A 60 0.98 -3.29 -16.29
CA ALA A 60 0.78 -4.58 -16.96
C ALA A 60 -0.50 -5.29 -16.47
N LEU A 61 -0.84 -5.20 -15.18
CA LEU A 61 -2.10 -5.75 -14.66
C LEU A 61 -3.31 -4.99 -15.20
N GLU A 62 -3.23 -3.65 -15.27
CA GLU A 62 -4.27 -2.82 -15.88
C GLU A 62 -4.50 -3.19 -17.35
N ASP A 63 -3.42 -3.26 -18.14
CA ASP A 63 -3.49 -3.60 -19.56
C ASP A 63 -4.08 -4.99 -19.79
N ILE A 64 -3.68 -5.98 -18.97
CA ILE A 64 -4.27 -7.33 -19.02
C ILE A 64 -5.76 -7.28 -18.69
N LEU A 65 -6.17 -6.51 -17.67
CA LEU A 65 -7.58 -6.43 -17.29
C LEU A 65 -8.40 -5.83 -18.43
N PHE A 66 -7.99 -4.68 -18.96
CA PHE A 66 -8.67 -4.01 -20.08
C PHE A 66 -8.70 -4.89 -21.34
N GLU A 67 -7.61 -5.58 -21.65
CA GLU A 67 -7.53 -6.48 -22.80
C GLU A 67 -8.56 -7.62 -22.67
N GLU A 68 -8.64 -8.27 -21.50
CA GLU A 68 -9.57 -9.39 -21.32
C GLU A 68 -11.03 -8.95 -21.19
N THR A 69 -11.31 -7.80 -20.55
CA THR A 69 -12.69 -7.31 -20.40
C THR A 69 -13.24 -6.74 -21.71
N SER A 70 -12.38 -6.20 -22.59
CA SER A 70 -12.81 -5.74 -23.93
C SER A 70 -13.35 -6.85 -24.85
N LYS A 71 -13.02 -8.11 -24.55
CA LYS A 71 -13.43 -9.29 -25.34
C LYS A 71 -14.84 -9.79 -24.99
N GLY A 72 -15.45 -9.25 -23.94
CA GLY A 72 -16.76 -9.68 -23.44
C GLY A 72 -17.56 -8.54 -22.82
N PRO A 73 -18.79 -8.79 -22.35
CA PRO A 73 -19.67 -7.75 -21.85
C PRO A 73 -19.44 -7.41 -20.36
N VAL A 74 -18.33 -7.85 -19.73
CA VAL A 74 -18.12 -7.74 -18.28
C VAL A 74 -17.44 -6.40 -17.94
N PRO A 75 -18.12 -5.47 -17.23
CA PRO A 75 -17.50 -4.25 -16.71
C PRO A 75 -16.40 -4.53 -15.69
N SER A 76 -15.45 -3.60 -15.52
CA SER A 76 -14.35 -3.71 -14.54
C SER A 76 -14.09 -2.39 -13.83
N ALA A 77 -13.53 -2.38 -12.62
CA ALA A 77 -13.02 -1.16 -11.98
C ALA A 77 -11.66 -1.37 -11.32
N PHE A 78 -10.91 -0.29 -11.13
CA PHE A 78 -9.58 -0.29 -10.55
C PHE A 78 -9.57 0.43 -9.21
N THR A 79 -8.99 -0.21 -8.20
CA THR A 79 -8.80 0.39 -6.87
C THR A 79 -7.30 0.59 -6.64
N ARG A 80 -6.90 1.83 -6.39
CA ARG A 80 -5.52 2.27 -6.14
C ARG A 80 -5.41 2.72 -4.69
N PRO A 81 -5.29 1.79 -3.73
CA PRO A 81 -5.14 2.18 -2.33
C PRO A 81 -3.83 2.94 -2.11
N SER A 82 -3.84 3.94 -1.22
CA SER A 82 -2.60 4.38 -0.61
C SER A 82 -1.99 3.24 0.20
N ALA A 83 -0.74 3.37 0.61
CA ALA A 83 -0.13 2.34 1.42
C ALA A 83 -0.95 2.12 2.71
N SER A 84 -1.52 0.91 2.89
CA SER A 84 -1.96 0.43 4.20
C SER A 84 -0.75 0.48 5.13
N THR A 85 -0.70 1.51 5.97
CA THR A 85 0.33 1.78 6.99
C THR A 85 1.65 1.07 6.73
N ARG A 86 2.33 1.42 5.63
CA ARG A 86 3.63 0.81 5.36
C ARG A 86 4.63 1.47 6.29
N ALA A 87 5.02 0.74 7.33
CA ALA A 87 6.12 1.07 8.24
C ALA A 87 7.49 1.31 7.55
N ALA A 88 7.57 1.18 6.22
CA ALA A 88 8.80 1.26 5.44
C ALA A 88 9.40 2.68 5.27
N GLY A 89 8.81 3.70 5.89
CA GLY A 89 9.31 5.08 5.84
C GLY A 89 9.81 5.65 7.16
N SER A 90 9.70 4.94 8.30
CA SER A 90 9.89 5.52 9.64
C SER A 90 11.29 6.06 9.94
N SER A 91 12.25 5.85 9.06
CA SER A 91 13.64 6.13 9.34
C SER A 91 14.01 7.58 9.07
N SER A 92 13.45 8.29 8.07
CA SER A 92 13.92 9.65 7.76
C SER A 92 13.16 10.74 8.50
N ARG A 93 13.86 11.85 8.81
CA ARG A 93 13.24 13.02 9.47
C ARG A 93 12.10 13.63 8.65
N GLY A 94 12.20 13.57 7.32
CA GLY A 94 11.13 14.02 6.42
C GLY A 94 9.83 13.24 6.60
N VAL A 95 9.91 11.93 6.88
CA VAL A 95 8.72 11.11 7.16
C VAL A 95 8.26 11.29 8.62
N TRP A 96 9.18 11.47 9.57
CA TRP A 96 8.87 11.69 10.98
C TRP A 96 8.00 12.93 11.22
N ASP A 97 8.41 14.05 10.63
CA ASP A 97 7.75 15.35 10.79
C ASP A 97 6.74 15.67 9.68
N GLY A 98 6.80 14.92 8.57
CA GLY A 98 5.94 15.07 7.40
C GLY A 98 4.52 14.55 7.62
N TYR A 99 3.60 15.02 6.78
CA TYR A 99 2.24 14.50 6.72
C TYR A 99 2.19 13.26 5.85
N LEU A 100 1.48 12.26 6.35
CA LEU A 100 1.23 10.97 5.72
C LEU A 100 -0.27 10.70 5.77
N ASP A 101 -0.75 9.89 4.83
CA ASP A 101 -2.05 9.27 4.88
C ASP A 101 -1.89 7.74 4.99
N CYS A 102 -3.01 7.04 5.15
CA CYS A 102 -3.07 5.60 5.04
C CYS A 102 -4.44 5.15 4.53
N SER A 103 -4.52 3.87 4.19
CA SER A 103 -5.74 3.22 3.74
C SER A 103 -6.10 2.09 4.69
N ASP A 104 -7.21 2.26 5.39
CA ASP A 104 -7.83 1.25 6.23
C ASP A 104 -8.34 0.08 5.37
N ALA A 105 -8.16 -1.14 5.88
CA ALA A 105 -8.50 -2.35 5.14
C ALA A 105 -10.01 -2.54 4.96
N ASP A 106 -10.81 -2.15 5.96
CA ASP A 106 -12.27 -2.22 5.88
C ASP A 106 -12.79 -1.15 4.93
N LEU A 107 -12.24 0.07 4.98
CA LEU A 107 -12.56 1.13 4.02
C LEU A 107 -12.23 0.72 2.57
N MET A 108 -11.10 0.04 2.36
CA MET A 108 -10.75 -0.51 1.05
C MET A 108 -11.76 -1.57 0.60
N ALA A 109 -12.18 -2.46 1.50
CA ALA A 109 -13.20 -3.46 1.20
C ALA A 109 -14.55 -2.80 0.84
N GLU A 110 -14.95 -1.76 1.57
CA GLU A 110 -16.14 -0.96 1.28
C GLU A 110 -16.05 -0.30 -0.10
N GLN A 111 -14.90 0.27 -0.48
CA GLN A 111 -14.72 0.86 -1.80
C GLN A 111 -14.76 -0.21 -2.92
N HIS A 112 -14.20 -1.39 -2.68
CA HIS A 112 -14.30 -2.52 -3.62
C HIS A 112 -15.76 -2.95 -3.82
N ILE A 113 -16.57 -3.00 -2.75
CA ILE A 113 -18.00 -3.31 -2.83
C ILE A 113 -18.74 -2.19 -3.57
N TRP A 114 -18.49 -0.93 -3.22
CA TRP A 114 -19.09 0.23 -3.89
C TRP A 114 -18.82 0.21 -5.39
N ALA A 115 -17.57 0.03 -5.81
CA ALA A 115 -17.19 -0.02 -7.21
C ALA A 115 -17.84 -1.19 -7.98
N ALA A 116 -18.16 -2.29 -7.29
CA ALA A 116 -18.82 -3.44 -7.87
C ALA A 116 -20.33 -3.25 -8.12
N VAL A 117 -20.99 -2.33 -7.40
CA VAL A 117 -22.45 -2.15 -7.45
C VAL A 117 -22.89 -0.80 -8.01
N ASP A 118 -22.04 0.22 -7.96
CA ASP A 118 -22.36 1.57 -8.42
C ASP A 118 -22.10 1.70 -9.94
N PRO A 119 -23.12 2.04 -10.76
CA PRO A 119 -22.93 2.24 -12.19
C PRO A 119 -21.94 3.35 -12.57
N PHE A 120 -21.76 4.37 -11.72
CA PHE A 120 -20.84 5.48 -11.97
C PHE A 120 -19.38 5.14 -11.66
N ALA A 121 -19.13 4.01 -10.99
CA ALA A 121 -17.79 3.55 -10.66
C ALA A 121 -17.20 2.60 -11.72
N GLN A 122 -17.97 2.26 -12.76
CA GLN A 122 -17.55 1.30 -13.77
C GLN A 122 -16.47 1.87 -14.69
N ASN A 123 -15.44 1.06 -14.95
CA ASN A 123 -14.31 1.32 -15.83
C ASN A 123 -13.42 2.48 -15.40
N GLU A 124 -13.48 2.85 -14.13
CA GLU A 124 -12.70 3.94 -13.55
C GLU A 124 -11.64 3.41 -12.58
N ALA A 125 -10.63 4.25 -12.35
CA ALA A 125 -9.64 4.04 -11.30
C ALA A 125 -9.86 5.03 -10.16
N PHE A 126 -9.79 4.53 -8.92
CA PHE A 126 -10.00 5.35 -7.72
C PHE A 126 -8.87 5.18 -6.72
N ASN A 127 -8.39 6.30 -6.19
CA ASN A 127 -7.61 6.33 -4.97
C ASN A 127 -8.49 5.90 -3.78
N CYS A 128 -7.89 5.22 -2.81
CA CYS A 128 -8.54 4.87 -1.54
C CYS A 128 -7.67 5.36 -0.39
N VAL A 129 -8.14 6.33 0.39
CA VAL A 129 -7.47 6.86 1.59
C VAL A 129 -8.49 7.19 2.66
N ASN A 130 -8.07 7.22 3.92
CA ASN A 130 -8.95 7.47 5.07
C ASN A 130 -9.58 8.87 5.09
N GLY A 131 -9.07 9.81 4.30
CA GLY A 131 -9.56 11.19 4.24
C GLY A 131 -8.97 12.11 5.30
N ASP A 132 -8.04 11.61 6.12
CA ASP A 132 -7.25 12.38 7.08
C ASP A 132 -5.74 12.23 6.83
N VAL A 133 -4.96 13.02 7.56
CA VAL A 133 -3.49 12.95 7.56
C VAL A 133 -2.97 12.88 8.99
N PHE A 134 -1.85 12.19 9.17
CA PHE A 134 -1.16 12.10 10.45
C PHE A 134 0.35 12.27 10.26
N LYS A 135 1.06 12.54 11.36
CA LYS A 135 2.52 12.52 11.39
C LYS A 135 3.02 11.24 12.03
N TRP A 136 4.12 10.69 11.53
CA TRP A 136 4.69 9.48 12.12
C TRP A 136 5.10 9.71 13.59
N LYS A 137 5.60 10.90 13.91
CA LYS A 137 5.88 11.31 15.30
C LYS A 137 4.69 11.14 16.25
N GLN A 138 3.46 11.40 15.78
CA GLN A 138 2.24 11.27 16.57
C GLN A 138 1.83 9.80 16.71
N LEU A 139 1.85 9.04 15.62
CA LEU A 139 1.47 7.62 15.67
C LEU A 139 2.50 6.78 16.45
N TRP A 140 3.78 7.16 16.48
CA TRP A 140 4.80 6.53 17.33
C TRP A 140 4.51 6.66 18.83
N ARG A 141 3.92 7.78 19.27
CA ARG A 141 3.45 7.94 20.66
C ARG A 141 2.33 6.96 20.99
N VAL A 142 1.40 6.78 20.05
CA VAL A 142 0.29 5.83 20.21
C VAL A 142 0.82 4.40 20.28
N LEU A 143 1.76 4.03 19.41
CA LEU A 143 2.40 2.71 19.45
C LEU A 143 3.13 2.47 20.78
N ALA A 144 3.97 3.41 21.22
CA ALA A 144 4.67 3.29 22.50
C ALA A 144 3.68 3.10 23.66
N GLY A 145 2.61 3.89 23.72
CA GLY A 145 1.57 3.73 24.75
C GLY A 145 0.81 2.41 24.66
N LYS A 146 0.58 1.86 23.45
CA LYS A 146 -0.11 0.57 23.27
C LYS A 146 0.72 -0.63 23.72
N PHE A 147 2.04 -0.54 23.60
CA PHE A 147 2.98 -1.57 24.04
C PHE A 147 3.60 -1.26 25.40
N GLU A 148 3.11 -0.24 26.11
CA GLU A 148 3.63 0.20 27.42
C GLU A 148 5.14 0.49 27.42
N MET A 149 5.65 0.94 26.27
CA MET A 149 7.05 1.29 26.08
C MET A 149 7.27 2.77 26.34
N GLU A 150 8.49 3.12 26.77
CA GLU A 150 8.92 4.51 26.82
C GLU A 150 8.90 5.11 25.40
N TRP A 151 8.24 6.26 25.26
CA TRP A 151 8.28 6.99 24.02
C TRP A 151 9.62 7.73 23.89
N VAL A 152 10.34 7.45 22.80
CA VAL A 152 11.62 8.08 22.47
C VAL A 152 11.48 8.94 21.23
N GLU A 153 11.99 10.18 21.29
CA GLU A 153 12.07 11.10 20.15
C GLU A 153 13.15 10.66 19.15
N MET A 154 12.96 10.98 17.87
CA MET A 154 13.98 10.72 16.86
C MET A 154 15.24 11.57 17.10
N GLU A 155 16.38 10.91 17.35
CA GLU A 155 17.67 11.57 17.66
C GLU A 155 18.05 12.70 16.68
N GLU A 156 18.46 13.85 17.23
CA GLU A 156 19.05 14.96 16.46
C GLU A 156 20.36 14.53 15.79
N GLY A 157 20.45 14.68 14.46
CA GLY A 157 21.64 14.34 13.66
C GLY A 157 21.56 13.04 12.86
N ARG A 158 20.56 12.18 13.10
CA ARG A 158 20.28 11.00 12.23
C ARG A 158 19.43 11.40 11.02
N GLU A 159 20.01 12.15 10.08
CA GLU A 159 19.30 12.48 8.82
C GLU A 159 19.03 11.24 7.95
N SER A 160 19.89 10.23 8.01
CA SER A 160 19.78 8.97 7.25
C SER A 160 18.85 7.93 7.86
N GLY A 161 18.33 8.18 9.08
CA GLY A 161 17.44 7.27 9.78
C GLY A 161 18.06 5.99 10.33
N PHE A 162 17.22 5.09 10.86
CA PHE A 162 17.61 3.77 11.35
C PHE A 162 17.09 2.64 10.46
N SER A 163 17.82 1.53 10.38
CA SER A 163 17.40 0.34 9.64
C SER A 163 16.86 -0.70 10.61
N LEU A 164 15.54 -0.94 10.57
CA LEU A 164 14.94 -2.06 11.31
C LEU A 164 15.51 -3.41 10.88
N VAL A 165 15.91 -3.56 9.62
CA VAL A 165 16.55 -4.80 9.12
C VAL A 165 17.83 -5.10 9.88
N GLU A 166 18.66 -4.09 10.14
CA GLU A 166 19.88 -4.26 10.93
C GLU A 166 19.58 -4.41 12.42
N MET A 167 18.67 -3.61 12.98
CA MET A 167 18.32 -3.66 14.41
C MET A 167 17.68 -4.98 14.84
N MET A 168 16.96 -5.65 13.93
CA MET A 168 16.25 -6.90 14.21
C MET A 168 17.06 -8.14 13.79
N LYS A 169 18.27 -7.96 13.28
CA LYS A 169 19.16 -9.05 12.88
C LYS A 169 19.48 -9.93 14.09
N GLY A 170 19.41 -11.25 13.93
CA GLY A 170 19.68 -12.20 15.01
C GLY A 170 18.54 -12.41 16.01
N LYS A 171 17.50 -11.56 16.02
CA LYS A 171 16.37 -11.66 16.97
C LYS A 171 15.32 -12.73 16.62
N GLY A 172 15.61 -13.63 15.67
CA GLY A 172 14.67 -14.69 15.26
C GLY A 172 14.25 -15.61 16.41
N GLY A 173 15.16 -15.87 17.35
CA GLY A 173 14.88 -16.68 18.55
C GLY A 173 13.90 -16.03 19.53
N CYS A 174 13.86 -14.70 19.60
CA CYS A 174 12.95 -13.96 20.48
C CYS A 174 11.47 -14.06 20.06
N PHE A 175 11.19 -14.46 18.81
CA PHE A 175 9.83 -14.62 18.29
C PHE A 175 9.38 -16.09 18.23
N GLY A 176 10.26 -17.04 18.61
CA GLY A 176 10.11 -18.46 18.28
C GLY A 176 9.65 -19.40 19.40
N GLY A 177 9.54 -18.95 20.65
CA GLY A 177 9.07 -19.80 21.74
C GLY A 177 8.90 -19.02 23.03
N ASP A 178 7.74 -19.19 23.67
CA ASP A 178 7.39 -18.75 25.02
C ASP A 178 8.04 -17.42 25.45
N CYS A 179 7.42 -16.29 25.06
CA CYS A 179 7.59 -15.03 25.77
C CYS A 179 6.92 -15.13 27.17
N GLU A 180 7.36 -16.07 28.00
CA GLU A 180 7.04 -16.07 29.42
C GLU A 180 8.00 -15.11 30.13
N GLY A 181 7.56 -13.87 30.25
CA GLY A 181 8.18 -12.84 31.09
C GLY A 181 8.66 -11.61 30.32
N GLU A 182 8.51 -10.44 30.96
CA GLU A 182 9.06 -9.14 30.56
C GLU A 182 10.60 -9.12 30.63
N GLY A 183 11.26 -10.07 29.97
CA GLY A 183 12.72 -10.19 29.93
C GLY A 183 13.20 -10.09 28.50
N ALA A 184 13.86 -8.97 28.18
CA ALA A 184 14.70 -8.89 26.99
C ALA A 184 15.67 -10.09 27.00
N CYS A 185 15.76 -10.83 25.90
CA CYS A 185 16.85 -11.78 25.71
C CYS A 185 18.16 -10.99 25.74
N GLU A 186 18.93 -11.09 26.83
CA GLU A 186 20.30 -10.61 26.89
C GLU A 186 21.20 -11.53 26.05
N ASP A 187 22.23 -10.93 25.44
CA ASP A 187 23.15 -11.52 24.45
C ASP A 187 23.92 -12.76 24.94
#